data_AF-A0A6N6RYY4-F1
#
_entry.id   AF-A0A6N6RYY4-F1
#
_cell.length_a   1.000
_cell.length_b   1.000
_cell.length_c   1.000
_cell.angle_alpha   90.00
_cell.angle_beta   90.00
_cell.angle_gamma   90.00
#
_symmetry.space_group_name_H-M   'P 1'
#
loop_
_entity.id
_entity.type
_entity.pdbx_description
1 polymer ?
#
loop_
_entity_poly.entity_id
_entity_poly.type
_entity_poly.pdbx_seq_one_letter_code
_entity_poly.pdbx_strand_id
1 'polypeptide(L)'
;MLILYIINIATIIVASICVIYLNSNLYLLILLCSLLAINVASVFFFKKFQLKTCIASQFLILFTSCIFSTFWIYELLTSGFSSKLRIILITLSFSVMSYMIIYSANMFKNNGLFLDKFKKIDISSFLVSIPITLFTLTQIYLYKDSYLILVSDKFLDRGIIPPITLYLFYSCIIECMSILISSKIKMIRLNKNPSIFIADLNALKLNNINDKAIDIYLSQLYSHHYRKFQLPHFINWSIPILGFIGTVLGISLSSESIQQIMSSNGDVQNITQGISQAIAPLGIAFDTTLIALSLGIISTFFTIISSNSEDAFISQLEIELSNKKYE
;
A
#
# COMPACT_ATOMS: atom_id res chain seq x y z
N MET A 1 -23.61 2.54 -8.71
CA MET A 1 -23.29 1.60 -9.80
C MET A 1 -23.07 2.32 -11.13
N LEU A 2 -24.07 2.99 -11.71
CA LEU A 2 -23.95 3.69 -12.99
C LEU A 2 -22.84 4.77 -13.00
N ILE A 3 -22.79 5.60 -11.95
CA ILE A 3 -21.77 6.66 -11.78
C ILE A 3 -20.35 6.07 -11.75
N LEU A 4 -20.13 5.01 -10.97
CA LEU A 4 -18.82 4.38 -10.81
C LEU A 4 -18.31 3.77 -12.12
N TYR A 5 -19.25 3.29 -12.93
CA TYR A 5 -18.98 2.72 -14.23
C TYR A 5 -18.66 3.79 -15.29
N ILE A 6 -19.38 4.92 -15.27
CA ILE A 6 -19.07 6.11 -16.10
C ILE A 6 -17.67 6.62 -15.75
N ILE A 7 -17.32 6.69 -14.46
CA ILE A 7 -15.98 7.06 -14.00
C ILE A 7 -14.93 6.08 -14.54
N ASN A 8 -15.17 4.77 -14.49
CA ASN A 8 -14.26 3.76 -15.04
C ASN A 8 -14.01 3.97 -16.55
N ILE A 9 -15.06 4.12 -17.37
CA ILE A 9 -14.91 4.41 -18.80
C ILE A 9 -14.15 5.72 -19.02
N ALA A 10 -14.51 6.79 -18.30
CA ALA A 10 -13.85 8.08 -18.40
C ALA A 10 -12.35 7.97 -18.10
N THR A 11 -11.95 7.21 -17.07
CA THR A 11 -10.53 7.01 -16.77
C THR A 11 -9.78 6.24 -17.86
N ILE A 12 -10.41 5.25 -18.49
CA ILE A 12 -9.78 4.48 -19.58
C ILE A 12 -9.62 5.37 -20.82
N ILE A 13 -10.63 6.19 -21.13
CA ILE A 13 -10.55 7.16 -22.23
C ILE A 13 -9.43 8.17 -21.99
N VAL A 14 -9.39 8.79 -20.81
CA VAL A 14 -8.36 9.78 -20.47
C VAL A 14 -6.96 9.14 -20.48
N ALA A 15 -6.81 7.90 -19.99
CA ALA A 15 -5.56 7.17 -20.08
C ALA A 15 -5.13 6.91 -21.54
N SER A 16 -6.05 6.51 -22.42
CA SER A 16 -5.75 6.31 -23.84
C SER A 16 -5.32 7.59 -24.56
N ILE A 17 -5.97 8.72 -24.27
CA ILE A 17 -5.63 10.04 -24.83
C ILE A 17 -4.24 10.48 -24.36
N CYS A 18 -3.92 10.30 -23.08
CA CYS A 18 -2.61 10.63 -22.53
C CYS A 18 -1.48 9.81 -23.17
N VAL A 19 -1.73 8.53 -23.51
CA VAL A 19 -0.73 7.66 -24.15
C VAL A 19 -0.47 8.06 -25.60
N ILE A 20 -1.51 8.46 -26.33
CA ILE A 20 -1.38 9.05 -27.68
C ILE A 20 -0.55 10.33 -27.62
N TYR A 21 -0.84 11.22 -26.66
CA TYR A 21 -0.14 12.49 -26.50
C TYR A 21 1.34 12.33 -26.13
N LEU A 22 1.67 11.33 -25.31
CA LEU A 22 3.04 11.07 -24.86
C LEU A 22 3.87 10.26 -25.86
N ASN A 23 3.27 9.77 -26.95
CA ASN A 23 3.90 8.97 -28.01
C ASN A 23 4.82 7.84 -27.48
N SER A 24 4.40 7.21 -26.37
CA SER A 24 5.33 6.49 -25.50
C SER A 24 5.42 4.99 -25.78
N ASN A 25 4.33 4.32 -26.19
CA ASN A 25 4.34 2.89 -26.53
C ASN A 25 3.04 2.40 -27.22
N LEU A 26 3.19 1.74 -28.39
CA LEU A 26 2.06 1.26 -29.22
C LEU A 26 1.32 0.07 -28.57
N TYR A 27 2.04 -0.80 -27.85
CA TYR A 27 1.46 -1.93 -27.12
C TYR A 27 0.54 -1.49 -25.96
N LEU A 28 0.91 -0.41 -25.27
CA LEU A 28 0.12 0.12 -24.15
C LEU A 28 -1.20 0.75 -24.65
N LEU A 29 -1.16 1.37 -25.85
CA LEU A 29 -2.35 1.88 -26.53
C LEU A 29 -3.30 0.75 -26.95
N ILE A 30 -2.78 -0.34 -27.51
CA ILE A 30 -3.58 -1.52 -27.88
C ILE A 30 -4.25 -2.14 -26.64
N LEU A 31 -3.52 -2.27 -25.53
CA LEU A 31 -4.05 -2.78 -24.28
C LEU A 31 -5.18 -1.91 -23.72
N LEU A 32 -5.00 -0.57 -23.68
CA LEU A 32 -6.05 0.34 -23.21
C LEU A 32 -7.27 0.36 -24.13
N CYS A 33 -7.09 0.29 -25.45
CA CYS A 33 -8.19 0.19 -26.41
C CYS A 33 -8.97 -1.12 -26.24
N SER A 34 -8.27 -2.24 -25.98
CA SER A 34 -8.91 -3.54 -25.71
C SER A 34 -9.72 -3.51 -24.40
N LEU A 35 -9.19 -2.87 -23.35
CA LEU A 35 -9.90 -2.69 -22.07
C LEU A 35 -11.13 -1.78 -22.22
N LEU A 36 -11.06 -0.76 -23.06
CA LEU A 36 -12.19 0.12 -23.37
C LEU A 36 -13.28 -0.67 -24.10
N ALA A 37 -12.91 -1.46 -25.12
CA ALA A 37 -13.85 -2.30 -25.85
C ALA A 37 -14.55 -3.33 -24.94
N ILE A 38 -13.80 -4.01 -24.07
CA ILE A 38 -14.34 -4.99 -23.10
C ILE A 38 -15.29 -4.31 -22.10
N ASN A 39 -14.92 -3.12 -21.60
CA ASN A 39 -15.79 -2.38 -20.71
C ASN A 39 -17.08 -1.98 -21.44
N VAL A 40 -17.00 -1.30 -22.58
CA VAL A 40 -18.19 -0.88 -23.36
C VAL A 40 -19.09 -2.08 -23.69
N ALA A 41 -18.53 -3.21 -24.11
CA ALA A 41 -19.29 -4.44 -24.36
C ALA A 41 -20.01 -4.96 -23.09
N SER A 42 -19.40 -4.84 -21.91
CA SER A 42 -20.03 -5.24 -20.64
C SER A 42 -21.22 -4.36 -20.24
N VAL A 43 -21.32 -3.13 -20.76
CA VAL A 43 -22.51 -2.27 -20.58
C VAL A 43 -23.71 -2.83 -21.32
N PHE A 44 -23.50 -3.14 -22.60
CA PHE A 44 -24.57 -3.48 -23.53
C PHE A 44 -25.05 -4.92 -23.35
N PHE A 45 -24.13 -5.86 -23.10
CA PHE A 45 -24.46 -7.30 -23.11
C PHE A 45 -24.61 -7.94 -21.72
N PHE A 46 -23.93 -7.42 -20.68
CA PHE A 46 -23.77 -8.17 -19.42
C PHE A 46 -23.96 -7.32 -18.15
N LYS A 47 -25.17 -6.78 -17.94
CA LYS A 47 -25.54 -5.99 -16.73
C LYS A 47 -25.13 -6.63 -15.40
N LYS A 48 -25.13 -7.98 -15.30
CA LYS A 48 -24.78 -8.73 -14.08
C LYS A 48 -23.27 -8.76 -13.76
N PHE A 49 -22.40 -8.51 -14.75
CA PHE A 49 -20.94 -8.60 -14.61
C PHE A 49 -20.21 -7.25 -14.53
N GLN A 50 -20.93 -6.14 -14.70
CA GLN A 50 -20.39 -4.77 -14.78
C GLN A 50 -19.41 -4.39 -13.66
N LEU A 51 -19.66 -4.84 -12.43
CA LEU A 51 -18.75 -4.51 -11.32
C LEU A 51 -17.48 -5.38 -11.33
N LYS A 52 -17.58 -6.65 -11.74
CA LYS A 52 -16.41 -7.53 -11.83
C LYS A 52 -15.49 -7.09 -12.97
N THR A 53 -16.06 -6.69 -14.11
CA THR A 53 -15.30 -6.14 -15.25
C THR A 53 -14.64 -4.82 -14.89
N CYS A 54 -15.35 -3.92 -14.19
CA CYS A 54 -14.80 -2.66 -13.71
C CYS A 54 -13.61 -2.85 -12.74
N ILE A 55 -13.72 -3.79 -11.80
CA ILE A 55 -12.60 -4.09 -10.89
C ILE A 55 -11.43 -4.66 -11.69
N ALA A 56 -11.65 -5.66 -12.55
CA ALA A 56 -10.59 -6.28 -13.32
C ALA A 56 -9.85 -5.30 -14.24
N SER A 57 -10.57 -4.40 -14.93
CA SER A 57 -9.95 -3.40 -15.79
C SER A 57 -9.11 -2.39 -15.02
N GLN A 58 -9.58 -1.94 -13.86
CA GLN A 58 -8.83 -1.00 -13.02
C GLN A 58 -7.60 -1.66 -12.40
N PHE A 59 -7.67 -2.95 -12.03
CA PHE A 59 -6.49 -3.71 -11.60
C PHE A 59 -5.43 -3.79 -12.72
N LEU A 60 -5.83 -4.01 -13.97
CA LEU A 60 -4.91 -4.04 -15.11
C LEU A 60 -4.29 -2.67 -15.39
N ILE A 61 -5.05 -1.58 -15.28
CA ILE A 61 -4.54 -0.20 -15.42
C ILE A 61 -3.53 0.10 -14.31
N LEU A 62 -3.85 -0.27 -13.07
CA LEU A 62 -2.94 -0.10 -11.94
C LEU A 62 -1.63 -0.86 -12.16
N PHE A 63 -1.73 -2.14 -12.56
CA PHE A 63 -0.54 -2.97 -12.77
C PHE A 63 0.34 -2.44 -13.90
N THR A 64 -0.26 -2.08 -15.04
CA THR A 64 0.47 -1.56 -16.20
C THR A 64 1.08 -0.17 -15.93
N SER A 65 0.37 0.71 -15.24
CA SER A 65 0.90 2.03 -14.85
C SER A 65 2.05 1.91 -13.85
N CYS A 66 1.97 0.99 -12.88
CA CYS A 66 3.07 0.70 -11.96
C CYS A 66 4.31 0.20 -12.71
N ILE A 67 4.20 -0.81 -13.57
CA ILE A 67 5.33 -1.32 -14.37
C ILE A 67 5.96 -0.21 -15.19
N PHE A 68 5.13 0.59 -15.86
CA PHE A 68 5.63 1.69 -16.68
C PHE A 68 6.36 2.74 -15.84
N SER A 69 5.81 3.11 -14.68
CA SER A 69 6.47 4.04 -13.76
C SER A 69 7.80 3.49 -13.22
N THR A 70 7.90 2.18 -12.92
CA THR A 70 9.18 1.57 -12.49
C THR A 70 10.27 1.67 -13.56
N PHE A 71 9.91 1.45 -14.83
CA PHE A 71 10.83 1.57 -15.95
C PHE A 71 11.37 3.00 -16.10
N TRP A 72 10.50 4.00 -16.07
CA TRP A 72 10.91 5.40 -16.20
C TRP A 72 11.68 5.92 -14.98
N ILE A 73 11.37 5.43 -13.77
CA ILE A 73 12.14 5.77 -12.56
C ILE A 73 13.55 5.17 -12.64
N TYR A 74 13.69 3.94 -13.13
CA TYR A 74 15.00 3.34 -13.37
C TYR A 74 15.82 4.16 -14.39
N GLU A 75 15.19 4.60 -15.48
CA GLU A 75 15.86 5.43 -16.48
C GLU A 75 16.21 6.83 -15.93
N LEU A 76 15.36 7.41 -15.08
CA LEU A 76 15.63 8.66 -14.37
C LEU A 76 16.86 8.54 -13.45
N LEU A 77 16.93 7.45 -12.66
CA LEU A 77 18.02 7.19 -11.73
C LEU A 77 19.36 6.93 -12.43
N THR A 78 19.34 6.33 -13.62
CA THR A 78 20.55 5.96 -14.37
C THR A 78 21.04 7.04 -15.34
N SER A 79 20.15 7.85 -15.91
CA SER A 79 20.50 8.81 -16.98
C SER A 79 20.36 10.30 -16.61
N GLY A 80 19.75 10.64 -15.47
CA GLY A 80 19.68 12.01 -14.96
C GLY A 80 18.75 12.98 -15.73
N PHE A 81 18.08 12.54 -16.79
CA PHE A 81 17.26 13.43 -17.63
C PHE A 81 15.90 13.76 -17.00
N SER A 82 15.71 15.03 -16.59
CA SER A 82 14.48 15.56 -15.99
C SER A 82 13.28 15.67 -16.94
N SER A 83 13.48 15.54 -18.26
CA SER A 83 12.42 15.71 -19.27
C SER A 83 11.30 14.67 -19.19
N LYS A 84 11.59 13.50 -18.59
CA LYS A 84 10.67 12.35 -18.47
C LYS A 84 9.87 12.36 -17.16
N LEU A 85 10.09 13.36 -16.30
CA LEU A 85 9.48 13.45 -14.99
C LEU A 85 7.97 13.69 -15.03
N ARG A 86 7.52 14.44 -16.04
CA ARG A 86 6.09 14.61 -16.36
C ARG A 86 5.41 13.27 -16.63
N ILE A 87 6.09 12.34 -17.31
CA ILE A 87 5.56 11.01 -17.64
C ILE A 87 5.39 10.18 -16.36
N ILE A 88 6.39 10.24 -15.48
CA ILE A 88 6.35 9.55 -14.19
C ILE A 88 5.18 10.04 -13.33
N LEU A 89 5.04 11.36 -13.14
CA LEU A 89 3.93 11.95 -12.36
C LEU A 89 2.55 11.59 -12.94
N ILE A 90 2.40 11.63 -14.27
CA ILE A 90 1.16 11.24 -14.94
C ILE A 90 0.85 9.76 -14.70
N THR A 91 1.83 8.86 -14.87
CA THR A 91 1.62 7.42 -14.67
C THR A 91 1.26 7.06 -13.23
N LEU A 92 1.86 7.75 -12.26
CA LEU A 92 1.54 7.62 -10.84
C LEU A 92 0.14 8.17 -10.52
N SER A 93 -0.27 9.29 -11.12
CA SER A 93 -1.64 9.81 -10.93
C SER A 93 -2.72 8.82 -11.40
N PHE A 94 -2.48 8.11 -12.51
CA PHE A 94 -3.40 7.07 -13.00
C PHE A 94 -3.47 5.86 -12.07
N SER A 95 -2.33 5.43 -11.51
CA SER A 95 -2.30 4.32 -10.56
C SER A 95 -3.08 4.64 -9.26
N VAL A 96 -2.97 5.86 -8.72
CA VAL A 96 -3.75 6.32 -7.55
C VAL A 96 -5.24 6.43 -7.90
N MET A 97 -5.59 6.99 -9.06
CA MET A 97 -6.97 7.11 -9.51
C MET A 97 -7.64 5.74 -9.71
N SER A 98 -6.93 4.78 -10.32
CA SER A 98 -7.43 3.42 -10.53
C SER A 98 -7.71 2.69 -9.21
N TYR A 99 -6.88 2.92 -8.18
CA TYR A 99 -7.14 2.41 -6.85
C TYR A 99 -8.42 2.98 -6.22
N MET A 100 -8.61 4.30 -6.27
CA MET A 100 -9.81 4.93 -5.70
C MET A 100 -11.10 4.35 -6.31
N ILE A 101 -11.05 3.97 -7.59
CA ILE A 101 -12.16 3.31 -8.30
C ILE A 101 -12.33 1.86 -7.82
N ILE A 102 -11.25 1.11 -7.60
CA ILE A 102 -11.31 -0.25 -7.03
C ILE A 102 -11.89 -0.24 -5.61
N TYR A 103 -11.42 0.68 -4.75
CA TYR A 103 -11.87 0.82 -3.38
C TYR A 103 -13.37 1.16 -3.33
N SER A 104 -13.80 2.16 -4.10
CA SER A 104 -15.21 2.53 -4.19
C SER A 104 -16.06 1.41 -4.80
N ALA A 105 -15.57 0.67 -5.82
CA ALA A 105 -16.26 -0.49 -6.37
C ALA A 105 -16.48 -1.60 -5.32
N ASN A 106 -15.46 -1.88 -4.51
CA ASN A 106 -15.54 -2.87 -3.43
C ASN A 106 -16.51 -2.44 -2.31
N MET A 107 -16.55 -1.15 -1.98
CA MET A 107 -17.55 -0.57 -1.08
C MET A 107 -18.98 -0.73 -1.62
N PHE A 108 -19.22 -0.46 -2.90
CA PHE A 108 -20.54 -0.63 -3.52
C PHE A 108 -20.97 -2.09 -3.66
N LYS A 109 -20.04 -3.02 -3.90
CA LYS A 109 -20.30 -4.47 -3.87
C LYS A 109 -20.80 -4.95 -2.51
N ASN A 110 -20.54 -4.21 -1.43
CA ASN A 110 -20.80 -4.60 -0.05
C ASN A 110 -22.19 -4.20 0.47
N ASN A 111 -22.99 -3.44 -0.26
CA ASN A 111 -24.35 -3.08 0.14
C ASN A 111 -25.37 -4.25 0.09
N GLY A 112 -24.94 -5.52 0.02
CA GLY A 112 -25.88 -6.64 -0.08
C GLY A 112 -25.39 -8.05 0.28
N LEU A 113 -24.19 -8.24 0.83
CA LEU A 113 -23.75 -9.56 1.31
C LEU A 113 -22.49 -9.39 2.17
N PHE A 114 -22.66 -9.31 3.49
CA PHE A 114 -21.57 -9.06 4.44
C PHE A 114 -20.73 -10.30 4.77
N LEU A 115 -21.17 -11.53 4.44
CA LEU A 115 -20.50 -12.74 4.95
C LEU A 115 -19.63 -13.54 3.96
N ASP A 116 -19.69 -13.27 2.64
CA ASP A 116 -18.89 -14.02 1.65
C ASP A 116 -17.58 -13.32 1.22
N LYS A 117 -17.08 -12.39 2.04
CA LYS A 117 -15.97 -11.49 1.66
C LYS A 117 -14.78 -11.44 2.61
N PHE A 118 -14.61 -12.44 3.46
CA PHE A 118 -13.43 -12.52 4.33
C PHE A 118 -12.14 -13.00 3.62
N LYS A 119 -12.06 -12.95 2.27
CA LYS A 119 -10.97 -13.56 1.50
C LYS A 119 -10.26 -12.68 0.47
N LYS A 120 -10.47 -11.34 0.44
CA LYS A 120 -9.92 -10.53 -0.67
C LYS A 120 -9.64 -9.04 -0.39
N ILE A 121 -9.35 -8.64 0.84
CA ILE A 121 -9.09 -7.23 1.18
C ILE A 121 -7.57 -6.91 1.16
N ASP A 122 -6.71 -7.90 1.38
CA ASP A 122 -5.27 -7.68 1.60
C ASP A 122 -4.48 -7.35 0.32
N ILE A 123 -4.92 -7.84 -0.85
CA ILE A 123 -4.21 -7.57 -2.12
C ILE A 123 -4.30 -6.09 -2.52
N SER A 124 -5.37 -5.41 -2.11
CA SER A 124 -5.57 -4.02 -2.51
C SER A 124 -4.66 -3.04 -1.79
N SER A 125 -4.28 -3.27 -0.53
CA SER A 125 -3.31 -2.41 0.19
C SER A 125 -1.92 -2.49 -0.45
N PHE A 126 -1.46 -3.71 -0.75
CA PHE A 126 -0.19 -3.96 -1.42
C PHE A 126 -0.07 -3.36 -2.82
N LEU A 127 -1.15 -3.37 -3.59
CA LEU A 127 -1.10 -2.79 -4.94
C LEU A 127 -0.99 -1.26 -4.93
N VAL A 128 -1.41 -0.61 -3.84
CA VAL A 128 -1.43 0.86 -3.72
C VAL A 128 -0.16 1.41 -3.13
N SER A 129 0.50 0.63 -2.28
CA SER A 129 1.82 1.00 -1.82
C SER A 129 2.82 1.07 -2.97
N ILE A 130 2.70 0.26 -4.02
CA ILE A 130 3.58 0.34 -5.21
C ILE A 130 3.63 1.77 -5.78
N PRO A 131 2.54 2.40 -6.24
CA PRO A 131 2.65 3.74 -6.79
C PRO A 131 2.98 4.81 -5.75
N ILE A 132 2.52 4.68 -4.51
CA ILE A 132 2.89 5.64 -3.45
C ILE A 132 4.39 5.60 -3.18
N THR A 133 5.00 4.41 -3.16
CA THR A 133 6.45 4.25 -2.99
C THR A 133 7.21 4.87 -4.14
N LEU A 134 6.80 4.57 -5.37
CA LEU A 134 7.42 5.10 -6.58
C LEU A 134 7.29 6.63 -6.63
N PHE A 135 6.14 7.19 -6.25
CA PHE A 135 5.98 8.63 -6.08
C PHE A 135 6.94 9.18 -5.04
N THR A 136 7.02 8.59 -3.86
CA THR A 136 7.91 9.10 -2.79
C THR A 136 9.38 9.03 -3.19
N LEU A 137 9.81 7.98 -3.88
CA LEU A 137 11.15 7.87 -4.45
C LEU A 137 11.43 8.97 -5.48
N THR A 138 10.45 9.29 -6.33
CA THR A 138 10.59 10.38 -7.31
C THR A 138 10.66 11.75 -6.65
N GLN A 139 9.92 11.97 -5.56
CA GLN A 139 10.01 13.21 -4.77
C GLN A 139 11.39 13.31 -4.09
N ILE A 140 11.89 12.23 -3.50
CA ILE A 140 13.23 12.18 -2.89
C ILE A 140 14.31 12.51 -3.94
N TYR A 141 14.20 11.95 -5.15
CA TYR A 141 15.13 12.24 -6.26
C TYR A 141 15.03 13.68 -6.76
N LEU A 142 13.81 14.20 -6.94
CA LEU A 142 13.57 15.57 -7.40
C LEU A 142 14.12 16.63 -6.48
N TYR A 143 13.89 16.45 -5.18
CA TYR A 143 14.24 17.41 -4.16
C TYR A 143 15.63 17.15 -3.58
N LYS A 144 16.42 16.29 -4.25
CA LYS A 144 17.80 15.97 -3.88
C LYS A 144 18.64 17.24 -3.66
N ASP A 145 18.49 18.23 -4.54
CA ASP A 145 19.25 19.48 -4.54
C ASP A 145 18.64 20.61 -3.66
N SER A 146 17.51 20.36 -2.99
CA SER A 146 16.85 21.31 -2.08
C SER A 146 17.12 20.97 -0.60
N TYR A 147 16.66 21.78 0.38
CA TYR A 147 17.01 21.79 1.83
C TYR A 147 17.17 20.42 2.58
N LEU A 148 16.79 19.28 2.00
CA LEU A 148 16.99 17.91 2.48
C LEU A 148 18.26 17.21 1.94
N ILE A 149 19.29 17.97 1.54
CA ILE A 149 20.54 17.53 0.87
C ILE A 149 21.16 16.25 1.49
N LEU A 150 21.18 16.13 2.81
CA LEU A 150 21.80 14.99 3.50
C LEU A 150 20.94 13.73 3.57
N VAL A 151 19.61 13.84 3.44
CA VAL A 151 18.71 12.69 3.62
C VAL A 151 18.40 12.03 2.29
N SER A 152 18.27 12.82 1.22
CA SER A 152 17.95 12.36 -0.14
C SER A 152 19.10 11.58 -0.77
N ASP A 153 20.32 12.13 -0.74
CA ASP A 153 21.55 11.47 -1.20
C ASP A 153 21.72 10.12 -0.52
N LYS A 154 21.63 10.16 0.82
CA LYS A 154 21.75 8.96 1.63
C LYS A 154 20.66 7.95 1.30
N PHE A 155 19.41 8.34 1.04
CA PHE A 155 18.33 7.40 0.73
C PHE A 155 18.57 6.64 -0.59
N LEU A 156 19.15 7.30 -1.59
CA LEU A 156 19.37 6.74 -2.93
C LEU A 156 20.63 5.86 -3.00
N ASP A 157 21.66 6.16 -2.20
CA ASP A 157 22.92 5.39 -2.16
C ASP A 157 22.77 4.00 -1.52
N ARG A 158 21.61 3.67 -0.96
CA ARG A 158 21.35 2.47 -0.14
C ARG A 158 20.76 1.28 -0.90
N GLY A 159 20.73 1.34 -2.23
CA GLY A 159 20.27 0.24 -3.07
C GLY A 159 18.80 -0.15 -2.84
N ILE A 160 18.54 -1.45 -2.70
CA ILE A 160 17.18 -2.02 -2.73
C ILE A 160 16.46 -1.95 -1.37
N ILE A 161 17.19 -1.77 -0.26
CA ILE A 161 16.63 -1.82 1.09
C ILE A 161 15.62 -0.69 1.36
N PRO A 162 15.93 0.61 1.10
CA PRO A 162 14.97 1.70 1.32
C PRO A 162 13.68 1.61 0.50
N PRO A 163 13.70 1.22 -0.79
CA PRO A 163 12.47 0.95 -1.55
C PRO A 163 11.58 -0.11 -0.90
N ILE A 164 12.16 -1.22 -0.44
CA ILE A 164 11.38 -2.30 0.20
C ILE A 164 10.82 -1.86 1.55
N THR A 165 11.60 -1.15 2.38
CA THR A 165 11.12 -0.65 3.68
C THR A 165 10.01 0.36 3.51
N LEU A 166 10.13 1.30 2.56
CA LEU A 166 9.06 2.24 2.21
C LEU A 166 7.82 1.51 1.71
N TYR A 167 7.99 0.47 0.89
CA TYR A 167 6.87 -0.32 0.38
C TYR A 167 6.08 -1.00 1.49
N LEU A 168 6.78 -1.69 2.39
CA LEU A 168 6.14 -2.33 3.54
C LEU A 168 5.47 -1.28 4.44
N PHE A 169 6.16 -0.18 4.71
CA PHE A 169 5.63 0.93 5.50
C PHE A 169 4.31 1.49 4.94
N TYR A 170 4.28 1.86 3.66
CA TYR A 170 3.06 2.39 3.05
C TYR A 170 1.96 1.34 2.96
N SER A 171 2.30 0.08 2.67
CA SER A 171 1.33 -1.03 2.67
C SER A 171 0.61 -1.13 4.02
N CYS A 172 1.39 -1.11 5.10
CA CYS A 172 0.86 -1.18 6.46
C CYS A 172 0.00 0.03 6.81
N ILE A 173 0.45 1.25 6.49
CA ILE A 173 -0.33 2.47 6.78
C ILE A 173 -1.69 2.45 6.08
N ILE A 174 -1.73 2.09 4.80
CA ILE A 174 -2.97 2.07 4.03
C ILE A 174 -3.96 1.06 4.63
N GLU A 175 -3.48 -0.12 5.00
CA GLU A 175 -4.29 -1.17 5.59
C GLU A 175 -4.85 -0.78 6.95
N CYS A 176 -3.99 -0.28 7.85
CA CYS A 176 -4.39 0.21 9.17
C CYS A 176 -5.38 1.39 9.05
N MET A 177 -5.16 2.32 8.13
CA MET A 177 -6.09 3.44 7.92
C MET A 177 -7.45 2.98 7.38
N SER A 178 -7.45 2.02 6.45
CA SER A 178 -8.67 1.42 5.91
C SER A 178 -9.49 0.76 7.02
N ILE A 179 -8.84 -0.03 7.89
CA ILE A 179 -9.48 -0.70 9.01
C ILE A 179 -10.03 0.33 10.01
N LEU A 180 -9.23 1.31 10.41
CA LEU A 180 -9.59 2.39 11.34
C LEU A 180 -10.82 3.19 10.85
N ILE A 181 -10.86 3.54 9.57
CA ILE A 181 -12.03 4.21 8.99
C ILE A 181 -13.24 3.27 9.02
N SER A 182 -13.05 1.99 8.67
CA SER A 182 -14.14 1.02 8.64
C SER A 182 -14.75 0.75 10.03
N SER A 183 -13.93 0.65 11.07
CA SER A 183 -14.38 0.44 12.45
C SER A 183 -15.13 1.66 12.95
N LYS A 184 -14.62 2.88 12.73
CA LYS A 184 -15.32 4.13 13.10
C LYS A 184 -16.67 4.26 12.40
N ILE A 185 -16.76 3.92 11.11
CA ILE A 185 -18.04 3.96 10.38
C ILE A 185 -19.04 2.97 10.98
N LYS A 186 -18.61 1.74 11.30
CA LYS A 186 -19.47 0.73 11.93
C LYS A 186 -19.93 1.16 13.33
N MET A 187 -19.03 1.73 14.13
CA MET A 187 -19.36 2.31 15.44
C MET A 187 -20.43 3.38 15.35
N ILE A 188 -20.29 4.33 14.42
CA ILE A 188 -21.29 5.39 14.22
C ILE A 188 -22.65 4.81 13.82
N ARG A 189 -22.67 3.75 13.00
CA ARG A 189 -23.92 3.08 12.60
C ARG A 189 -24.57 2.33 13.76
N LEU A 190 -23.77 1.62 14.55
CA LEU A 190 -24.21 0.91 15.75
C LEU A 190 -24.85 1.90 16.75
N ASN A 191 -24.15 2.99 17.07
CA ASN A 191 -24.62 4.00 18.03
C ASN A 191 -25.89 4.72 17.59
N LYS A 192 -26.07 4.93 16.28
CA LYS A 192 -27.25 5.63 15.76
C LYS A 192 -28.49 4.76 15.74
N ASN A 193 -28.38 3.55 15.21
CA ASN A 193 -29.53 2.66 14.98
C ASN A 193 -29.15 1.20 15.34
N PRO A 194 -29.07 0.86 16.63
CA PRO A 194 -28.59 -0.46 17.06
C PRO A 194 -29.54 -1.59 16.64
N SER A 195 -30.85 -1.36 16.70
CA SER A 195 -31.86 -2.35 16.32
C SER A 195 -31.79 -2.72 14.83
N ILE A 196 -31.66 -1.73 13.95
CA ILE A 196 -31.57 -1.90 12.50
C ILE A 196 -30.23 -2.52 12.11
N PHE A 197 -29.13 -2.07 12.73
CA PHE A 197 -27.80 -2.63 12.47
C PHE A 197 -27.73 -4.12 12.87
N ILE A 198 -28.31 -4.49 14.02
CA ILE A 198 -28.40 -5.89 14.44
C ILE A 198 -29.40 -6.67 13.56
N ALA A 199 -30.49 -6.05 13.10
CA ALA A 199 -31.41 -6.71 12.16
C ALA A 199 -30.76 -7.01 10.80
N ASP A 200 -29.92 -6.10 10.28
CA ASP A 200 -29.10 -6.32 9.09
C ASP A 200 -28.11 -7.48 9.29
N LEU A 201 -27.54 -7.62 10.50
CA LEU A 201 -26.71 -8.77 10.86
C LEU A 201 -27.53 -10.06 10.98
N ASN A 202 -28.74 -9.99 11.54
CA ASN A 202 -29.63 -11.13 11.75
C ASN A 202 -30.17 -11.69 10.43
N ALA A 203 -30.55 -10.82 9.49
CA ALA A 203 -31.05 -11.17 8.16
C ALA A 203 -30.04 -11.97 7.32
N LEU A 204 -28.76 -12.00 7.73
CA LEU A 204 -27.68 -12.66 7.01
C LEU A 204 -27.32 -14.06 7.52
N LYS A 205 -27.84 -14.54 8.67
CA LYS A 205 -27.69 -15.95 9.13
C LYS A 205 -28.33 -16.34 10.48
N LEU A 206 -29.07 -15.47 11.16
CA LEU A 206 -29.70 -15.81 12.46
C LEU A 206 -31.19 -16.06 12.27
N ASN A 207 -31.55 -17.21 11.69
CA ASN A 207 -32.96 -17.63 11.64
C ASN A 207 -33.51 -18.03 13.02
N ASN A 208 -32.67 -18.12 14.05
CA ASN A 208 -33.06 -18.15 15.45
C ASN A 208 -31.91 -17.54 16.27
N ILE A 209 -32.20 -16.53 17.09
CA ILE A 209 -31.27 -15.98 18.07
C ILE A 209 -31.19 -17.00 19.21
N ASN A 210 -30.42 -18.06 19.02
CA ASN A 210 -30.05 -18.95 20.11
C ASN A 210 -28.75 -18.40 20.72
N ASP A 211 -28.62 -18.43 22.04
CA ASP A 211 -27.40 -18.02 22.78
C ASP A 211 -26.11 -18.54 22.13
N LYS A 212 -26.13 -19.83 21.76
CA LYS A 212 -25.02 -20.50 21.08
C LYS A 212 -24.62 -19.84 19.75
N ALA A 213 -25.57 -19.26 19.01
CA ALA A 213 -25.31 -18.63 17.72
C ALA A 213 -24.64 -17.24 17.87
N ILE A 214 -25.00 -16.49 18.92
CA ILE A 214 -24.33 -15.22 19.28
C ILE A 214 -22.88 -15.49 19.67
N ASP A 215 -22.65 -16.48 20.54
CA ASP A 215 -21.30 -16.83 21.01
C ASP A 215 -20.40 -17.29 19.83
N ILE A 216 -20.94 -18.11 18.93
CA ILE A 216 -20.25 -18.52 17.70
C ILE A 216 -19.91 -17.30 16.84
N TYR A 217 -20.84 -16.35 16.67
CA TYR A 217 -20.62 -15.15 15.87
C TYR A 217 -19.53 -14.24 16.47
N LEU A 218 -19.56 -13.99 17.78
CA LEU A 218 -18.54 -13.20 18.47
C LEU A 218 -17.17 -13.86 18.37
N SER A 219 -17.08 -15.19 18.59
CA SER A 219 -15.83 -15.93 18.43
C SER A 219 -15.26 -15.82 17.00
N GLN A 220 -16.13 -15.81 15.98
CA GLN A 220 -15.73 -15.59 14.60
C GLN A 220 -15.17 -14.18 14.38
N LEU A 221 -15.80 -13.14 14.95
CA LEU A 221 -15.32 -11.76 14.87
C LEU A 221 -13.93 -11.60 15.50
N TYR A 222 -13.72 -12.10 16.72
CA TYR A 222 -12.41 -12.07 17.38
C TYR A 222 -11.35 -12.84 16.58
N SER A 223 -11.69 -14.02 16.06
CA SER A 223 -10.77 -14.77 15.19
C SER A 223 -10.40 -14.00 13.92
N HIS A 224 -11.34 -13.20 13.40
CA HIS A 224 -11.14 -12.43 12.19
C HIS A 224 -10.29 -11.18 12.44
N HIS A 225 -10.52 -10.48 13.55
CA HIS A 225 -9.64 -9.41 14.03
C HIS A 225 -8.19 -9.90 14.08
N TYR A 226 -7.94 -11.02 14.77
CA TYR A 226 -6.59 -11.57 14.88
C TYR A 226 -5.95 -11.80 13.51
N ARG A 227 -6.69 -12.42 12.57
CA ARG A 227 -6.19 -12.66 11.20
C ARG A 227 -5.86 -11.37 10.44
N LYS A 228 -6.64 -10.29 10.61
CA LYS A 228 -6.37 -9.02 9.92
C LYS A 228 -5.06 -8.37 10.37
N PHE A 229 -4.75 -8.45 11.66
CA PHE A 229 -3.56 -7.78 12.20
C PHE A 229 -2.27 -8.62 12.09
N GLN A 230 -2.35 -9.90 11.70
CA GLN A 230 -1.17 -10.74 11.46
C GLN A 230 -0.18 -10.09 10.49
N LEU A 231 -0.68 -9.56 9.36
CA LEU A 231 0.17 -8.97 8.34
C LEU A 231 0.78 -7.62 8.78
N PRO A 232 0.01 -6.64 9.30
CA PRO A 232 0.57 -5.43 9.91
C PRO A 232 1.63 -5.72 10.98
N HIS A 233 1.40 -6.70 11.86
CA HIS A 233 2.39 -7.10 12.86
C HIS A 233 3.67 -7.67 12.23
N PHE A 234 3.54 -8.53 11.21
CA PHE A 234 4.69 -9.03 10.47
C PHE A 234 5.48 -7.91 9.79
N ILE A 235 4.79 -6.92 9.20
CA ILE A 235 5.44 -5.76 8.58
C ILE A 235 6.20 -4.94 9.64
N ASN A 236 5.57 -4.65 10.77
CA ASN A 236 6.20 -3.90 11.87
C ASN A 236 7.44 -4.61 12.42
N TRP A 237 7.45 -5.94 12.42
CA TRP A 237 8.64 -6.74 12.75
C TRP A 237 9.70 -6.72 11.65
N SER A 238 9.29 -6.73 10.38
CA SER A 238 10.20 -6.79 9.24
C SER A 238 10.98 -5.48 9.03
N ILE A 239 10.37 -4.32 9.27
CA ILE A 239 11.00 -3.01 9.02
C ILE A 239 12.32 -2.85 9.82
N PRO A 240 12.37 -3.08 11.15
CA PRO A 240 13.61 -3.04 11.92
C PRO A 240 14.68 -4.02 11.42
N ILE A 241 14.26 -5.23 11.02
CA ILE A 241 15.19 -6.25 10.50
C ILE A 241 15.81 -5.81 9.18
N LEU A 242 15.03 -5.19 8.29
CA LEU A 242 15.56 -4.61 7.06
C LEU A 242 16.55 -3.48 7.33
N GLY A 243 16.31 -2.67 8.38
CA GLY A 243 17.29 -1.71 8.88
C GLY A 243 18.59 -2.38 9.33
N PHE A 244 18.48 -3.44 10.14
CA PHE A 244 19.62 -4.21 10.62
C PHE A 244 20.41 -4.87 9.46
N ILE A 245 19.73 -5.41 8.46
CA ILE A 245 20.37 -5.92 7.24
C ILE A 245 21.18 -4.81 6.57
N GLY A 246 20.64 -3.58 6.50
CA GLY A 246 21.38 -2.41 6.03
C GLY A 246 22.67 -2.15 6.81
N THR A 247 22.64 -2.27 8.15
CA THR A 247 23.87 -2.16 8.96
C THR A 247 24.87 -3.27 8.72
N VAL A 248 24.43 -4.52 8.62
CA VAL A 248 25.32 -5.66 8.36
C VAL A 248 26.05 -5.48 7.03
N LEU A 249 25.35 -5.03 5.99
CA LEU A 249 25.95 -4.74 4.70
C LEU A 249 26.95 -3.59 4.78
N GLY A 250 26.60 -2.46 5.41
CA GLY A 250 27.52 -1.33 5.52
C GLY A 250 28.77 -1.68 6.34
N ILE A 251 28.64 -2.43 7.44
CA ILE A 251 29.78 -2.92 8.23
C ILE A 251 30.66 -3.86 7.39
N SER A 252 30.06 -4.75 6.60
CA SER A 252 30.80 -5.65 5.71
C SER A 252 31.63 -4.87 4.68
N LEU A 253 31.03 -3.88 4.02
CA LEU A 253 31.72 -3.03 3.03
C LEU A 253 32.83 -2.19 3.66
N SER A 254 32.57 -1.64 4.85
CA SER A 254 33.59 -0.93 5.63
C SER A 254 34.76 -1.84 6.01
N SER A 255 34.49 -3.09 6.41
CA SER A 255 35.54 -4.06 6.74
C SER A 255 36.39 -4.44 5.53
N GLU A 256 35.78 -4.60 4.35
CA GLU A 256 36.51 -4.88 3.11
C GLU A 256 37.45 -3.71 2.75
N SER A 257 36.94 -2.48 2.86
CA SER A 257 37.74 -1.26 2.65
C SER A 257 38.93 -1.19 3.60
N ILE A 258 38.75 -1.55 4.88
CA ILE A 258 39.84 -1.60 5.86
C ILE A 258 40.89 -2.65 5.50
N GLN A 259 40.49 -3.84 5.08
CA GLN A 259 41.42 -4.90 4.67
C GLN A 259 42.29 -4.48 3.48
N GLN A 260 41.70 -3.78 2.51
CA GLN A 260 42.43 -3.24 1.34
C GLN A 260 43.49 -2.21 1.75
N ILE A 261 43.19 -1.35 2.73
CA ILE A 261 44.16 -0.38 3.26
C ILE A 261 45.33 -1.10 3.95
N MET A 262 45.02 -2.09 4.80
CA MET A 262 46.04 -2.85 5.54
C MET A 262 46.97 -3.67 4.64
N SER A 263 46.52 -4.01 3.43
CA SER A 263 47.31 -4.74 2.43
C SER A 263 48.05 -3.81 1.45
N SER A 264 47.80 -2.50 1.48
CA SER A 264 48.50 -1.50 0.68
C SER A 264 49.74 -0.97 1.39
N ASN A 265 50.90 -1.03 0.74
CA ASN A 265 52.18 -0.63 1.31
C ASN A 265 52.29 0.91 1.48
N GLY A 266 51.92 1.42 2.65
CA GLY A 266 52.77 2.36 3.41
C GLY A 266 52.81 3.86 3.09
N ASP A 267 51.86 4.44 2.36
CA ASP A 267 51.77 5.91 2.24
C ASP A 267 50.74 6.51 3.21
N VAL A 268 51.15 7.42 4.08
CA VAL A 268 50.30 8.04 5.12
C VAL A 268 49.10 8.79 4.52
N GLN A 269 49.23 9.32 3.30
CA GLN A 269 48.13 9.93 2.56
C GLN A 269 47.11 8.89 2.04
N ASN A 270 47.55 7.68 1.70
CA ASN A 270 46.66 6.58 1.32
C ASN A 270 45.89 6.03 2.53
N ILE A 271 46.48 6.09 3.73
CA ILE A 271 45.82 5.70 4.98
C ILE A 271 44.67 6.65 5.33
N THR A 272 44.89 7.97 5.22
CA THR A 272 43.84 8.97 5.54
C THR A 272 42.68 8.93 4.55
N GLN A 273 42.95 8.81 3.24
CA GLN A 273 41.89 8.61 2.25
C GLN A 273 41.16 7.27 2.42
N GLY A 274 41.91 6.19 2.70
CA GLY A 274 41.34 4.88 2.96
C GLY A 274 40.40 4.87 4.18
N ILE A 275 40.77 5.51 5.28
CA ILE A 275 39.90 5.62 6.46
C ILE A 275 38.61 6.34 6.10
N SER A 276 38.67 7.42 5.29
CA SER A 276 37.47 8.11 4.83
C SER A 276 36.57 7.21 3.96
N GLN A 277 37.17 6.37 3.12
CA GLN A 277 36.44 5.40 2.30
C GLN A 277 35.80 4.28 3.14
N ALA A 278 36.44 3.88 4.24
CA ALA A 278 35.88 2.88 5.16
C ALA A 278 34.74 3.43 6.03
N ILE A 279 34.81 4.70 6.44
CA ILE A 279 33.78 5.30 7.33
C ILE A 279 32.50 5.64 6.57
N ALA A 280 32.57 5.98 5.28
CA ALA A 280 31.40 6.40 4.50
C ALA A 280 30.29 5.31 4.43
N PRO A 281 30.57 4.04 4.09
CA PRO A 281 29.58 2.96 4.11
C PRO A 281 28.99 2.71 5.51
N LEU A 282 29.79 2.89 6.56
CA LEU A 282 29.36 2.71 7.95
C LEU A 282 28.34 3.78 8.36
N GLY A 283 28.59 5.04 8.00
CA GLY A 283 27.66 6.15 8.23
C GLY A 283 26.33 5.93 7.51
N ILE A 284 26.39 5.49 6.24
CA ILE A 284 25.20 5.15 5.45
C ILE A 284 24.42 4.02 6.14
N ALA A 285 25.10 2.98 6.64
CA ALA A 285 24.49 1.87 7.38
C ALA A 285 23.71 2.35 8.60
N PHE A 286 24.30 3.18 9.47
CA PHE A 286 23.60 3.67 10.66
C PHE A 286 22.37 4.51 10.32
N ASP A 287 22.48 5.36 9.30
CA ASP A 287 21.35 6.16 8.87
C ASP A 287 20.24 5.31 8.21
N THR A 288 20.56 4.14 7.62
CA THR A 288 19.55 3.17 7.16
C THR A 288 18.72 2.62 8.30
N THR A 289 19.38 2.29 9.40
CA THR A 289 18.72 1.75 10.58
C THR A 289 17.90 2.81 11.29
N LEU A 290 18.43 4.03 11.43
CA LEU A 290 17.68 5.14 12.03
C LEU A 290 16.36 5.37 11.31
N ILE A 291 16.41 5.46 9.97
CA ILE A 291 15.22 5.66 9.15
C ILE A 291 14.26 4.48 9.26
N ALA A 292 14.75 3.24 9.17
CA ALA A 292 13.92 2.05 9.30
C ALA A 292 13.22 1.99 10.66
N LEU A 293 13.94 2.25 11.76
CA LEU A 293 13.37 2.29 13.10
C LEU A 293 12.33 3.41 13.25
N SER A 294 12.61 4.60 12.71
CA SER A 294 11.66 5.72 12.73
C SER A 294 10.35 5.37 12.00
N LEU A 295 10.44 4.79 10.80
CA LEU A 295 9.29 4.30 10.05
C LEU A 295 8.57 3.16 10.80
N GLY A 296 9.31 2.24 11.43
CA GLY A 296 8.77 1.14 12.22
C GLY A 296 7.95 1.60 13.41
N ILE A 297 8.40 2.65 14.12
CA ILE A 297 7.65 3.26 15.23
C ILE A 297 6.32 3.84 14.73
N ILE A 298 6.36 4.60 13.64
CA ILE A 298 5.15 5.21 13.05
C ILE A 298 4.17 4.12 12.58
N SER A 299 4.68 3.06 11.94
CA SER A 299 3.87 1.94 11.46
C SER A 299 3.20 1.17 12.61
N THR A 300 3.95 0.92 13.68
CA THR A 300 3.46 0.26 14.89
C THR A 300 2.37 1.10 15.57
N PHE A 301 2.56 2.41 15.65
CA PHE A 301 1.56 3.34 16.19
C PHE A 301 0.22 3.24 15.46
N PHE A 302 0.21 3.27 14.12
CA PHE A 302 -1.03 3.14 13.34
C PHE A 302 -1.68 1.77 13.49
N THR A 303 -0.87 0.71 13.62
CA THR A 303 -1.37 -0.65 13.86
C THR A 303 -2.11 -0.73 15.18
N ILE A 304 -1.55 -0.17 16.25
CA ILE A 304 -2.17 -0.15 17.58
C ILE A 304 -3.48 0.65 17.56
N ILE A 305 -3.49 1.85 16.99
CA ILE A 305 -4.72 2.67 16.93
C ILE A 305 -5.82 1.95 16.15
N SER A 306 -5.46 1.35 15.02
CA SER A 306 -6.41 0.61 14.21
C SER A 306 -6.97 -0.62 14.94
N SER A 307 -6.10 -1.41 15.59
CA SER A 307 -6.50 -2.57 16.39
C SER A 307 -7.46 -2.16 17.50
N ASN A 308 -7.06 -1.19 18.32
CA ASN A 308 -7.87 -0.71 19.44
C ASN A 308 -9.23 -0.19 18.97
N SER A 309 -9.28 0.47 17.81
CA SER A 309 -10.54 0.94 17.25
C SER A 309 -11.45 -0.19 16.77
N GLU A 310 -10.90 -1.28 16.24
CA GLU A 310 -11.69 -2.46 15.84
C GLU A 310 -12.13 -3.27 17.06
N ASP A 311 -11.26 -3.42 18.06
CA ASP A 311 -11.59 -4.06 19.34
C ASP A 311 -12.73 -3.32 20.06
N ALA A 312 -12.65 -1.99 20.15
CA ALA A 312 -13.73 -1.18 20.73
C ALA A 312 -15.08 -1.40 20.04
N PHE A 313 -15.07 -1.60 18.72
CA PHE A 313 -16.28 -1.92 17.97
C PHE A 313 -16.84 -3.30 18.30
N ILE A 314 -15.97 -4.32 18.36
CA ILE A 314 -16.39 -5.68 18.70
C ILE A 314 -16.95 -5.72 20.13
N SER A 315 -16.29 -5.08 21.09
CA SER A 315 -16.75 -5.01 22.48
C SER A 315 -18.09 -4.29 22.61
N GLN A 316 -18.30 -3.18 21.89
CA GLN A 316 -19.59 -2.50 21.94
C GLN A 316 -20.71 -3.34 21.32
N LEU A 317 -20.42 -4.03 20.22
CA LEU A 317 -21.36 -4.95 19.58
C LEU A 317 -21.73 -6.11 20.51
N GLU A 318 -20.76 -6.65 21.25
CA GLU A 318 -20.98 -7.68 22.27
C GLU A 318 -21.93 -7.21 23.38
N ILE A 319 -21.74 -5.99 23.90
CA ILE A 319 -22.65 -5.38 24.89
C ILE A 319 -24.07 -5.27 24.31
N GLU A 320 -24.21 -4.75 23.09
CA GLU A 320 -25.51 -4.56 22.43
C GLU A 320 -26.26 -5.89 22.21
N LEU A 321 -25.54 -6.95 21.83
CA LEU A 321 -26.10 -8.29 21.68
C LEU A 321 -26.45 -8.91 23.04
N SER A 322 -25.66 -8.67 24.07
CA SER A 322 -25.93 -9.14 25.43
C SER A 322 -27.17 -8.47 26.03
N ASN A 323 -27.40 -7.18 25.79
CA ASN A 323 -28.59 -6.49 26.28
C ASN A 323 -29.87 -7.07 25.68
N LYS A 324 -29.86 -7.38 24.37
CA LYS A 324 -30.98 -8.07 23.69
C LYS A 324 -31.25 -9.49 24.17
N LYS A 325 -30.30 -10.12 24.89
CA LYS A 325 -30.50 -11.44 25.49
C LYS A 325 -31.44 -11.40 26.69
N TYR A 326 -31.52 -10.24 27.36
CA TYR A 326 -32.27 -10.06 28.61
C TYR A 326 -33.56 -9.24 28.45
N GLU A 327 -33.89 -8.81 27.23
CA GLU A 327 -35.20 -8.24 26.85
C GLU A 327 -36.11 -9.32 26.27
#